data_AF-A0A7R9DQE4-F1
#
_entry.id   AF-A0A7R9DQE4-F1
#
_cell.length_a   1.000
_cell.length_b   1.000
_cell.length_c   1.000
_cell.angle_alpha   90.00
_cell.angle_beta   90.00
_cell.angle_gamma   90.00
#
_symmetry.space_group_name_H-M   'P 1'
#
loop_
_entity.id
_entity.type
_entity.pdbx_description
1 polymer ?
#
loop_
_entity_poly.entity_id
_entity_poly.type
_entity_poly.pdbx_seq_one_letter_code
_entity_poly.pdbx_strand_id
1 'polypeptide(L)'
;TFQLVYNLPASALIWMAYIIPAYCMSGLYLQGDETLAIYIYTGFMVLHLLANQMFLTALGYALKHRHVAAILAGLFLSGLALVSGLPLHLLDVGVWCQWLGTVSPARWILPVLLQREYSPLALSSSTSSLTCKNKHFGVQHQDIIVQGSCLPPNGTAVLQYVHFLPDPRQPEYMAPVAVAVFWFLCYLVLCYLVASGSFLVSRYQPVQPRNNPNKP
;
A
#
# COMPACT_ATOMS: atom_id res chain seq x y z
N THR A 1 8.42 8.77 22.17
CA THR A 1 8.05 9.71 21.10
C THR A 1 9.25 10.42 20.50
N PHE A 2 10.16 11.05 21.26
CA PHE A 2 11.35 11.72 20.70
C PHE A 2 12.31 10.84 19.89
N GLN A 3 12.56 9.59 20.32
CA GLN A 3 13.36 8.64 19.55
C GLN A 3 12.71 8.26 18.20
N LEU A 4 11.38 8.27 18.14
CA LEU A 4 10.64 7.93 16.93
C LEU A 4 10.81 9.02 15.85
N VAL A 5 10.74 10.28 16.27
CA VAL A 5 10.92 11.44 15.38
C VAL A 5 12.34 11.51 14.83
N TYR A 6 13.34 11.16 15.64
CA TYR A 6 14.74 11.14 15.21
C TYR A 6 15.04 10.03 14.19
N ASN A 7 14.34 8.90 14.29
CA ASN A 7 14.52 7.76 13.39
C ASN A 7 13.71 7.87 12.09
N LEU A 8 12.75 8.81 12.00
CA LEU A 8 11.95 9.04 10.80
C LEU A 8 12.80 9.32 9.55
N PRO A 9 13.74 10.29 9.53
CA PRO A 9 14.54 10.57 8.34
C PRO A 9 15.41 9.36 7.94
N ALA A 10 15.97 8.65 8.93
CA ALA A 10 16.74 7.43 8.67
C ALA A 10 15.87 6.34 8.03
N SER A 11 14.65 6.14 8.53
CA SER A 11 13.71 5.17 7.94
C SER A 11 13.25 5.57 6.53
N ALA A 12 13.01 6.86 6.28
CA ALA A 12 12.65 7.36 4.96
C ALA A 12 13.75 7.08 3.92
N LEU A 13 15.02 7.26 4.30
CA LEU A 13 16.16 6.93 3.43
C LEU A 13 16.22 5.44 3.11
N ILE A 14 15.96 4.56 4.08
CA ILE A 14 15.93 3.10 3.87
C ILE A 14 14.82 2.73 2.88
N TRP A 15 13.62 3.29 3.04
CA TRP A 15 12.51 3.04 2.12
C TRP A 15 12.78 3.58 0.72
N MET A 16 13.39 4.76 0.59
CA MET A 16 13.80 5.27 -0.73
C MET A 16 14.83 4.35 -1.40
N ALA A 17 15.84 3.89 -0.64
CA ALA A 17 16.84 2.94 -1.15
C ALA A 17 16.22 1.60 -1.60
N TYR A 18 15.07 1.21 -1.03
CA TYR A 18 14.32 0.03 -1.45
C TYR A 18 13.45 0.27 -2.70
N ILE A 19 12.80 1.43 -2.78
CA ILE A 19 11.84 1.75 -3.85
C ILE A 19 12.56 2.03 -5.18
N ILE A 20 13.71 2.70 -5.16
CA ILE A 20 14.43 3.08 -6.39
C ILE A 20 14.79 1.84 -7.24
N PRO A 21 15.42 0.78 -6.69
CA PRO A 21 15.66 -0.45 -7.45
C PRO A 21 14.38 -1.13 -7.93
N ALA A 22 13.32 -1.16 -7.10
CA ALA A 22 12.04 -1.75 -7.49
C ALA A 22 11.38 -0.99 -8.66
N TYR A 23 11.51 0.33 -8.69
CA TYR A 23 11.06 1.18 -9.79
C TYR A 23 11.85 0.91 -11.08
N CYS A 24 13.17 0.75 -10.99
CA CYS A 24 13.99 0.40 -12.14
C CYS A 24 13.68 -1.01 -12.68
N MET A 25 13.53 -2.01 -11.81
CA MET A 25 13.26 -3.40 -12.21
C MET A 25 11.86 -3.60 -12.79
N SER A 26 10.87 -2.80 -12.38
CA SER A 26 9.52 -2.84 -12.95
C SER A 26 9.42 -2.17 -14.33
N GLY A 27 10.47 -1.48 -14.78
CA GLY A 27 10.49 -0.81 -16.09
C GLY A 27 9.60 0.43 -16.18
N LEU A 28 8.99 0.85 -15.07
CA LEU A 28 8.09 2.01 -14.99
C LEU A 28 8.77 3.35 -15.34
N TYR A 29 10.11 3.39 -15.37
CA TYR A 29 10.86 4.59 -15.76
C TYR A 29 10.77 4.92 -17.26
N LEU A 30 10.31 3.97 -18.09
CA LEU A 30 10.19 4.12 -19.55
C LEU A 30 8.92 4.90 -19.99
N GLN A 31 8.17 5.43 -19.03
CA GLN A 31 6.80 5.96 -19.19
C GLN A 31 6.70 7.41 -19.72
N GLY A 32 7.82 8.09 -19.92
CA GLY A 32 7.86 9.53 -20.21
C GLY A 32 7.97 10.42 -18.95
N ASP A 33 8.13 11.73 -19.18
CA ASP A 33 8.49 12.80 -18.22
C ASP A 33 9.11 12.30 -16.89
N GLU A 34 10.39 11.93 -17.02
CA GLU A 34 11.13 11.03 -16.15
C GLU A 34 11.24 11.51 -14.69
N THR A 35 11.12 12.81 -14.46
CA THR A 35 11.35 13.41 -13.14
C THR A 35 10.07 13.49 -12.31
N LEU A 36 8.96 13.97 -12.87
CA LEU A 36 7.71 14.12 -12.10
C LEU A 36 7.09 12.76 -11.76
N ALA A 37 7.18 11.78 -12.66
CA ALA A 37 6.65 10.44 -12.43
C ALA A 37 7.36 9.72 -11.28
N ILE A 38 8.69 9.76 -11.25
CA ILE A 38 9.48 9.11 -10.18
C ILE A 38 9.26 9.79 -8.82
N TYR A 39 9.17 11.12 -8.77
CA TYR A 39 8.90 11.83 -7.50
C TYR A 39 7.54 11.49 -6.94
N ILE A 40 6.51 11.44 -7.78
CA ILE A 40 5.14 11.16 -7.36
C ILE A 40 5.02 9.70 -6.91
N TYR A 41 5.53 8.75 -7.69
CA TYR A 41 5.56 7.34 -7.32
C TYR A 41 6.32 7.10 -6.00
N THR A 42 7.54 7.61 -5.90
CA THR A 42 8.39 7.44 -4.72
C THR A 42 7.77 8.10 -3.50
N GLY A 43 7.21 9.30 -3.65
CA GLY A 43 6.52 10.00 -2.57
C GLY A 43 5.34 9.21 -2.02
N PHE A 44 4.46 8.68 -2.89
CA PHE A 44 3.32 7.87 -2.45
C PHE A 44 3.75 6.58 -1.75
N MET A 45 4.73 5.87 -2.31
CA MET A 45 5.22 4.60 -1.74
C MET A 45 5.93 4.81 -0.40
N VAL A 46 6.81 5.82 -0.28
CA VAL A 46 7.48 6.16 0.97
C VAL A 46 6.47 6.57 2.04
N LEU A 47 5.49 7.42 1.70
CA LEU A 47 4.45 7.85 2.63
C LEU A 47 3.64 6.66 3.14
N HIS A 48 3.25 5.75 2.25
CA HIS A 48 2.50 4.55 2.61
C HIS A 48 3.31 3.61 3.52
N LEU A 49 4.58 3.37 3.20
CA LEU A 49 5.46 2.49 3.98
C LEU A 49 5.79 3.07 5.36
N LEU A 50 6.06 4.38 5.43
CA LEU A 50 6.26 5.09 6.71
C LEU A 50 5.01 5.02 7.58
N ALA A 51 3.81 5.23 7.01
CA ALA A 51 2.57 5.14 7.76
C ALA A 51 2.35 3.74 8.34
N ASN A 52 2.61 2.69 7.55
CA ASN A 52 2.60 1.31 8.03
C ASN A 52 3.61 1.08 9.15
N GLN A 53 4.86 1.54 8.99
CA GLN A 53 5.90 1.40 10.02
C GLN A 53 5.49 2.07 11.34
N MET A 54 4.91 3.27 11.28
CA MET A 54 4.43 4.00 12.45
C MET A 54 3.27 3.26 13.14
N PHE A 55 2.38 2.65 12.38
CA PHE A 55 1.31 1.83 12.94
C PHE A 55 1.83 0.56 13.61
N LEU A 56 2.77 -0.15 12.96
CA LEU A 56 3.37 -1.37 13.50
C LEU A 56 4.15 -1.10 14.79
N THR A 57 4.91 0.00 14.82
CA THR A 57 5.62 0.41 16.04
C THR A 57 4.66 0.80 17.16
N ALA A 58 3.56 1.49 16.85
CA ALA A 58 2.52 1.80 17.83
C ALA A 58 1.84 0.54 18.40
N LEU A 59 1.52 -0.46 17.55
CA LEU A 59 1.01 -1.77 17.99
C LEU A 59 2.00 -2.50 18.90
N GLY A 60 3.30 -2.40 18.59
CA GLY A 60 4.37 -2.96 19.42
C GLY A 60 4.42 -2.36 20.83
N TYR A 61 4.14 -1.06 20.97
CA TYR A 61 4.05 -0.41 22.29
C TYR A 61 2.75 -0.72 23.02
N ALA A 62 1.65 -0.95 22.29
CA ALA A 62 0.34 -1.24 22.86
C ALA A 62 0.26 -2.62 23.53
N LEU A 63 1.02 -3.59 23.03
CA LEU A 63 0.90 -4.99 23.43
C LEU A 63 2.07 -5.44 24.30
N LYS A 64 1.76 -5.97 25.49
CA LYS A 64 2.74 -6.48 26.46
C LYS A 64 3.53 -7.69 25.92
N HIS A 65 2.99 -8.42 24.95
CA HIS A 65 3.61 -9.61 24.36
C HIS A 65 4.03 -9.36 22.90
N ARG A 66 5.35 -9.37 22.65
CA ARG A 66 5.95 -9.11 21.32
C ARG A 66 5.48 -10.07 20.23
N HIS A 67 5.30 -11.35 20.55
CA HIS A 67 4.88 -12.35 19.56
C HIS A 67 3.43 -12.17 19.12
N VAL A 68 2.53 -11.90 20.07
CA VAL A 68 1.12 -11.62 19.79
C VAL A 68 0.99 -10.34 18.97
N ALA A 69 1.80 -9.32 19.27
CA ALA A 69 1.85 -8.09 18.50
C ALA A 69 2.26 -8.32 17.04
N ALA A 70 3.31 -9.10 16.80
CA ALA A 70 3.77 -9.40 15.46
C ALA A 70 2.74 -10.19 14.64
N ILE A 71 2.10 -11.20 15.25
CA ILE A 71 1.06 -12.01 14.58
C ILE A 71 -0.15 -11.15 14.24
N LEU A 72 -0.64 -10.35 15.19
CA LEU A 72 -1.81 -9.49 14.98
C LEU A 72 -1.54 -8.43 13.90
N ALA A 73 -0.37 -7.80 13.95
CA ALA A 73 0.08 -6.84 12.96
C ALA A 73 0.18 -7.44 11.56
N GLY A 74 0.77 -8.63 11.43
CA GLY A 74 0.88 -9.34 10.17
C GLY A 74 -0.49 -9.73 9.60
N LEU A 75 -1.40 -10.19 10.47
CA LEU A 75 -2.77 -10.56 10.08
C LEU A 75 -3.58 -9.33 9.65
N PHE A 76 -3.39 -8.19 10.31
CA PHE A 76 -4.02 -6.94 9.92
C PHE A 76 -3.51 -6.45 8.57
N LEU A 77 -2.19 -6.44 8.36
CA LEU A 77 -1.60 -5.99 7.11
C LEU A 77 -1.93 -6.92 5.94
N SER A 78 -1.94 -8.24 6.15
CA SER A 78 -2.35 -9.19 5.13
C SER A 78 -3.83 -9.03 4.78
N GLY A 79 -4.70 -8.81 5.77
CA GLY A 79 -6.11 -8.49 5.54
C GLY A 79 -6.28 -7.24 4.66
N LEU A 80 -5.58 -6.16 4.97
CA LEU A 80 -5.61 -4.93 4.15
C LEU A 80 -5.07 -5.15 2.72
N ALA A 81 -4.06 -6.02 2.56
CA ALA A 81 -3.49 -6.36 1.27
C ALA A 81 -4.43 -7.22 0.41
N LEU A 82 -5.11 -8.22 0.98
CA LEU A 82 -6.12 -9.03 0.26
C LEU A 82 -7.27 -8.17 -0.26
N VAL A 83 -7.63 -7.16 0.53
CA VAL A 83 -8.77 -6.27 0.27
C VAL A 83 -8.42 -5.13 -0.70
N SER A 84 -7.14 -4.98 -1.08
CA SER A 84 -6.67 -3.96 -2.02
C SER A 84 -7.25 -4.08 -3.44
N GLY A 85 -7.83 -5.23 -3.80
CA GLY A 85 -8.56 -5.42 -5.05
C GLY A 85 -7.75 -5.96 -6.24
N LEU A 86 -6.43 -6.05 -6.10
CA LEU A 86 -5.54 -6.73 -7.06
C LEU A 86 -5.63 -8.26 -6.99
N PRO A 87 -5.56 -8.90 -5.80
CA PRO A 87 -5.56 -10.36 -5.72
C PRO A 87 -6.97 -10.97 -5.79
N LEU A 88 -8.00 -10.19 -5.46
CA LEU A 88 -9.40 -10.62 -5.46
C LEU A 88 -10.25 -9.62 -6.24
N HIS A 89 -11.01 -10.13 -7.19
CA HIS A 89 -11.93 -9.32 -7.97
C HIS A 89 -13.12 -8.90 -7.09
N LEU A 90 -13.37 -7.60 -6.95
CA LEU A 90 -14.32 -7.08 -5.95
C LEU A 90 -15.77 -7.47 -6.18
N LEU A 91 -16.14 -7.81 -7.42
CA LEU A 91 -17.50 -8.27 -7.75
C LEU A 91 -17.78 -9.66 -7.16
N ASP A 92 -16.75 -10.47 -6.93
CA ASP A 92 -16.87 -11.83 -6.38
C ASP A 92 -16.87 -11.84 -4.84
N VAL A 93 -16.72 -10.67 -4.22
CA VAL A 93 -16.51 -10.54 -2.78
C VAL A 93 -17.79 -10.09 -2.08
N GLY A 94 -18.22 -10.84 -1.07
CA GLY A 94 -19.45 -10.56 -0.31
C GLY A 94 -19.47 -9.17 0.34
N VAL A 95 -20.68 -8.65 0.58
CA VAL A 95 -20.98 -7.28 1.05
C VAL A 95 -20.14 -6.84 2.26
N TRP A 96 -19.81 -7.76 3.17
CA TRP A 96 -18.97 -7.50 4.35
C TRP A 96 -17.53 -7.10 3.99
N CYS A 97 -16.95 -7.78 3.01
CA CYS A 97 -15.60 -7.50 2.55
C CYS A 97 -15.54 -6.29 1.60
N GLN A 98 -16.67 -5.88 1.00
CA GLN A 98 -16.75 -4.63 0.23
C GLN A 98 -16.52 -3.40 1.13
N TRP A 99 -17.03 -3.43 2.37
CA TRP A 99 -16.79 -2.38 3.37
C TRP A 99 -15.31 -2.29 3.79
N LEU A 100 -14.66 -3.43 4.01
CA LEU A 100 -13.21 -3.47 4.22
C LEU A 100 -12.48 -2.90 2.99
N GLY A 101 -13.00 -3.19 1.79
CA GLY A 101 -12.55 -2.65 0.51
C GLY A 101 -12.47 -1.13 0.52
N THR A 102 -13.52 -0.45 0.99
CA THR A 102 -13.54 1.01 1.08
C THR A 102 -12.56 1.60 2.09
N VAL A 103 -12.10 0.81 3.05
CA VAL A 103 -11.25 1.26 4.17
C VAL A 103 -9.76 1.05 3.88
N SER A 104 -9.38 0.21 2.92
CA SER A 104 -7.97 -0.11 2.66
C SER A 104 -7.21 1.06 2.03
N PRO A 105 -6.15 1.59 2.68
CA PRO A 105 -5.34 2.69 2.13
C PRO A 105 -4.60 2.28 0.85
N ALA A 106 -4.32 0.98 0.68
CA ALA A 106 -3.73 0.46 -0.54
C ALA A 106 -4.66 0.65 -1.75
N ARG A 107 -5.98 0.54 -1.54
CA ARG A 107 -6.98 0.70 -2.61
C ARG A 107 -7.13 2.14 -3.08
N TRP A 108 -6.89 3.13 -2.22
CA TRP A 108 -6.97 4.54 -2.61
C TRP A 108 -5.75 4.99 -3.42
N ILE A 109 -4.59 4.41 -3.15
CA ILE A 109 -3.34 4.73 -3.85
C ILE A 109 -3.26 3.99 -5.20
N LEU A 110 -3.79 2.77 -5.26
CA LEU A 110 -3.76 1.92 -6.45
C LEU A 110 -4.28 2.58 -7.75
N PRO A 111 -5.48 3.19 -7.80
CA PRO A 111 -6.00 3.77 -9.04
C PRO A 111 -5.14 4.93 -9.55
N VAL A 112 -4.53 5.72 -8.65
CA VAL A 112 -3.64 6.83 -9.02
C VAL A 112 -2.36 6.30 -9.68
N LEU A 113 -1.82 5.20 -9.16
CA LEU A 113 -0.67 4.52 -9.75
C LEU A 113 -1.02 3.84 -11.07
N LEU A 114 -2.10 3.05 -11.07
CA LEU A 114 -2.57 2.31 -12.23
C LEU A 114 -2.97 3.24 -13.38
N GLN A 115 -3.56 4.41 -13.12
CA GLN A 115 -3.90 5.36 -14.17
C GLN A 115 -2.65 5.83 -14.93
N ARG A 116 -1.54 6.05 -14.22
CA ARG A 116 -0.27 6.42 -14.85
C ARG A 116 0.35 5.24 -15.57
N GLU A 117 0.35 4.07 -14.93
CA GLU A 117 0.82 2.79 -15.49
C GLU A 117 0.14 2.43 -16.81
N TYR A 118 -1.18 2.61 -16.86
CA TYR A 118 -2.03 2.25 -17.99
C TYR A 118 -2.32 3.42 -18.95
N SER A 119 -1.54 4.49 -18.90
CA SER A 119 -1.68 5.63 -19.82
C SER A 119 -1.27 5.23 -21.25
N PRO A 120 -1.88 5.79 -22.30
CA PRO A 120 -1.58 5.38 -23.68
C PRO A 120 -0.11 5.59 -24.06
N LEU A 121 0.54 6.61 -23.49
CA LEU A 121 1.96 6.90 -23.70
C LEU A 121 2.84 5.79 -23.08
N ALA A 122 2.50 5.35 -21.87
CA ALA A 122 3.13 4.24 -21.19
C ALA A 122 3.02 2.90 -21.90
N LEU A 123 1.81 2.58 -22.35
CA LEU A 123 1.58 1.32 -23.05
C LEU A 123 2.31 1.33 -24.38
N SER A 124 2.38 2.47 -25.06
CA SER A 124 3.15 2.56 -26.32
C SER A 124 4.64 2.32 -26.10
N SER A 125 5.24 2.84 -25.02
CA SER A 125 6.66 2.65 -24.73
C SER A 125 6.96 1.23 -24.23
N SER A 126 6.13 0.67 -23.36
CA SER A 126 6.30 -0.69 -22.84
C SER A 126 6.03 -1.76 -23.90
N THR A 127 5.05 -1.55 -24.78
CA THR A 127 4.71 -2.50 -25.85
C THR A 127 5.74 -2.51 -26.97
N SER A 128 6.47 -1.40 -27.17
CA SER A 128 7.58 -1.33 -28.14
C SER A 128 8.71 -2.33 -27.84
N SER A 129 8.85 -2.73 -26.56
CA SER A 129 9.85 -3.70 -26.10
C SER A 129 9.32 -5.13 -25.96
N LEU A 130 8.01 -5.34 -26.13
CA LEU A 130 7.38 -6.66 -26.02
C LEU A 130 7.34 -7.36 -27.39
N THR A 131 8.03 -8.48 -27.49
CA THR A 131 7.98 -9.36 -28.66
C THR A 131 6.75 -10.26 -28.58
N CYS A 132 5.74 -10.03 -29.41
CA CYS A 132 4.52 -10.86 -29.40
C CYS A 132 4.81 -12.29 -29.84
N LYS A 133 4.36 -13.27 -29.04
CA LYS A 133 4.52 -14.72 -29.29
C LYS A 133 3.47 -15.29 -30.26
N ASN A 134 2.51 -14.49 -30.71
CA ASN A 134 1.44 -14.92 -31.63
C ASN A 134 1.73 -14.49 -33.07
N LYS A 135 1.58 -15.46 -33.96
CA LYS A 135 2.36 -15.69 -35.19
C LYS A 135 1.93 -14.93 -36.45
N HIS A 136 0.94 -14.03 -36.44
CA HIS A 136 0.34 -13.57 -37.71
C HIS A 136 -0.15 -12.10 -37.72
N PHE A 137 0.63 -11.16 -37.21
CA PHE A 137 0.40 -9.72 -37.47
C PHE A 137 1.67 -9.01 -37.96
N GLY A 138 2.53 -9.73 -38.68
CA GLY A 138 3.62 -9.16 -39.46
C GLY A 138 3.30 -9.38 -40.93
N VAL A 139 3.22 -8.30 -41.71
CA VAL A 139 3.16 -8.36 -43.17
C VAL A 139 4.37 -9.18 -43.66
N GLN A 140 4.12 -10.34 -44.26
CA GLN A 140 5.18 -11.13 -44.89
C GLN A 140 5.69 -10.37 -46.12
N HIS A 141 6.86 -9.75 -46.01
CA HIS A 141 7.75 -9.65 -47.16
C HIS A 141 8.61 -10.92 -47.15
N GLN A 142 8.60 -11.63 -48.27
CA GLN A 142 9.35 -12.87 -48.46
C GLN A 142 10.79 -12.69 -47.95
N ASP A 143 11.20 -13.60 -47.07
CA ASP A 143 12.56 -13.83 -46.55
C ASP A 143 13.12 -13.04 -45.35
N ILE A 144 12.33 -12.20 -44.66
CA ILE A 144 12.73 -11.72 -43.32
C ILE A 144 11.55 -11.79 -42.34
N ILE A 145 11.67 -12.64 -41.31
CA ILE A 145 10.70 -12.70 -40.21
C ILE A 145 10.99 -11.50 -39.30
N VAL A 146 10.41 -10.34 -39.62
CA VAL A 146 10.47 -9.17 -38.74
C VAL A 146 9.46 -9.39 -37.62
N GLN A 147 9.94 -9.55 -36.38
CA GLN A 147 9.08 -9.53 -35.21
C GLN A 147 8.55 -8.11 -35.04
N GLY A 148 7.34 -7.85 -35.55
CA GLY A 148 6.65 -6.59 -35.36
C GLY A 148 6.34 -6.35 -33.87
N SER A 149 6.52 -5.12 -33.41
CA SER A 149 6.06 -4.66 -32.11
C SER A 149 4.53 -4.81 -32.03
N CYS A 150 4.03 -5.27 -30.88
CA CYS A 150 2.59 -5.49 -30.70
C CYS A 150 1.82 -4.16 -30.76
N LEU A 151 0.55 -4.20 -31.18
CA LEU A 151 -0.35 -3.06 -30.93
C LEU A 151 -0.50 -2.87 -29.42
N PRO A 152 -0.34 -1.65 -28.88
CA PRO A 152 -0.55 -1.40 -27.45
C PRO A 152 -1.99 -1.76 -27.08
N PRO A 153 -2.21 -2.60 -26.06
CA PRO A 153 -3.57 -2.90 -25.61
C PRO A 153 -4.26 -1.63 -25.11
N ASN A 154 -5.59 -1.61 -25.10
CA ASN A 154 -6.32 -0.44 -24.60
C ASN A 154 -6.27 -0.41 -23.06
N GLY A 155 -5.41 0.44 -22.49
CA GLY A 155 -5.22 0.55 -21.04
C GLY A 155 -6.50 0.92 -20.29
N THR A 156 -7.38 1.72 -20.89
CA THR A 156 -8.66 2.11 -20.28
C THR A 156 -9.64 0.95 -20.15
N ALA A 157 -9.59 -0.03 -21.07
CA ALA A 157 -10.41 -1.23 -20.99
C ALA A 157 -9.99 -2.13 -19.80
N VAL A 158 -8.69 -2.17 -19.50
CA VAL A 158 -8.17 -2.91 -18.33
C VAL A 158 -8.54 -2.21 -17.03
N LEU A 159 -8.36 -0.89 -16.95
CA LEU A 159 -8.79 -0.08 -15.80
C LEU A 159 -10.30 -0.21 -15.53
N GLN A 160 -11.12 -0.26 -16.59
CA GLN A 160 -12.55 -0.46 -16.49
C GLN A 160 -12.91 -1.88 -16.00
N TYR A 161 -12.21 -2.90 -16.48
CA TYR A 161 -12.40 -4.29 -16.04
C TYR A 161 -12.12 -4.45 -14.55
N VAL A 162 -11.06 -3.84 -14.03
CA VAL A 162 -10.69 -3.94 -12.61
C VAL A 162 -11.45 -2.91 -11.73
N HIS A 163 -12.39 -2.15 -12.30
CA HIS A 163 -13.15 -1.08 -11.61
C HIS A 163 -12.25 -0.05 -10.89
N PHE A 164 -11.07 0.23 -11.45
CA PHE A 164 -10.17 1.29 -11.00
C PHE A 164 -10.22 2.52 -11.89
N LEU A 165 -11.27 2.65 -12.71
CA LEU A 165 -11.43 3.81 -13.60
C LEU A 165 -11.60 5.07 -12.73
N PRO A 166 -10.66 6.02 -12.82
CA PRO A 166 -10.71 7.23 -12.02
C PRO A 166 -11.86 8.12 -12.51
N ASP A 167 -12.68 8.58 -11.58
CA ASP A 167 -13.72 9.56 -11.88
C ASP A 167 -13.02 10.92 -12.14
N PRO A 168 -13.16 11.54 -13.34
CA PRO A 168 -12.43 12.75 -13.71
C PRO A 168 -12.70 13.97 -12.82
N ARG A 169 -13.65 13.87 -11.88
CA ARG A 169 -14.00 14.89 -10.89
C ARG A 169 -13.17 14.81 -9.60
N GLN A 170 -12.42 13.74 -9.38
CA GLN A 170 -11.64 13.56 -8.15
C GLN A 170 -10.20 14.04 -8.35
N PRO A 171 -9.75 15.06 -7.61
CA PRO A 171 -8.37 15.53 -7.74
C PRO A 171 -7.36 14.55 -7.13
N GLU A 172 -6.22 14.38 -7.80
CA GLU A 172 -5.16 13.41 -7.46
C GLU A 172 -4.61 13.54 -6.02
N TYR A 173 -4.74 14.71 -5.39
CA TYR A 173 -4.29 14.96 -4.01
C TYR A 173 -5.23 14.40 -2.93
N MET A 174 -6.45 13.96 -3.26
CA MET A 174 -7.38 13.45 -2.25
C MET A 174 -6.97 12.07 -1.73
N ALA A 175 -6.37 11.23 -2.58
CA ALA A 175 -5.89 9.91 -2.20
C ALA A 175 -4.84 9.94 -1.08
N PRO A 176 -3.73 10.71 -1.16
CA PRO A 176 -2.74 10.75 -0.07
C PRO A 176 -3.30 11.37 1.21
N VAL A 177 -4.17 12.38 1.10
CA VAL A 177 -4.79 13.01 2.27
C VAL A 177 -5.71 12.00 2.97
N ALA A 178 -6.51 11.25 2.22
CA ALA A 178 -7.36 10.20 2.78
C ALA A 178 -6.53 9.14 3.50
N VAL A 179 -5.43 8.65 2.89
CA VAL A 179 -4.53 7.67 3.51
C VAL A 179 -3.91 8.22 4.80
N ALA A 180 -3.42 9.46 4.78
CA ALA A 180 -2.83 10.09 5.96
C ALA A 180 -3.86 10.23 7.10
N VAL A 181 -5.09 10.66 6.78
CA VAL A 181 -6.19 10.79 7.74
C VAL A 181 -6.58 9.40 8.30
N PHE A 182 -6.67 8.37 7.46
CA PHE A 182 -7.01 7.02 7.90
C PHE A 182 -5.99 6.47 8.89
N TRP A 183 -4.70 6.57 8.59
CA TRP A 183 -3.64 6.13 9.50
C TRP A 183 -3.61 6.96 10.79
N PHE A 184 -3.88 8.26 10.71
CA PHE A 184 -3.99 9.14 11.88
C PHE A 184 -5.14 8.73 12.79
N LEU A 185 -6.33 8.48 12.24
CA LEU A 185 -7.48 7.99 12.99
C LEU A 185 -7.20 6.61 13.61
N CYS A 186 -6.58 5.70 12.86
CA CYS A 186 -6.21 4.38 13.35
C CYS A 186 -5.22 4.47 14.54
N TYR A 187 -4.25 5.38 14.45
CA TYR A 187 -3.33 5.68 15.54
C TYR A 187 -4.05 6.24 16.77
N LEU A 188 -4.99 7.18 16.60
CA LEU A 188 -5.78 7.73 17.71
C LEU A 188 -6.62 6.67 18.41
N VAL A 189 -7.29 5.79 17.65
CA VAL A 189 -8.07 4.67 18.20
C VAL A 189 -7.17 3.73 18.99
N LEU A 190 -5.98 3.41 18.45
CA LEU A 190 -5.02 2.57 19.16
C LEU A 190 -4.56 3.23 20.47
N CYS A 191 -4.24 4.53 20.46
CA CYS A 191 -3.90 5.28 21.67
C CYS A 191 -5.04 5.25 22.70
N TYR A 192 -6.28 5.43 22.26
CA TYR A 192 -7.45 5.36 23.14
C TYR A 192 -7.62 3.96 23.77
N LEU A 193 -7.48 2.90 22.97
CA LEU A 193 -7.56 1.53 23.46
C LEU A 193 -6.46 1.23 24.49
N VAL A 194 -5.23 1.68 24.25
CA VAL A 194 -4.11 1.54 25.20
C VAL A 194 -4.38 2.32 26.48
N ALA A 195 -4.87 3.56 26.40
CA ALA A 195 -5.20 4.37 27.56
C ALA A 195 -6.32 3.72 28.39
N SER A 196 -7.38 3.24 27.74
CA SER A 196 -8.50 2.56 28.41
C SER A 196 -8.08 1.23 29.05
N GLY A 197 -7.26 0.42 28.37
CA GLY A 197 -6.71 -0.83 28.90
C GLY A 197 -5.79 -0.60 30.10
N SER A 198 -4.92 0.42 30.02
CA SER A 198 -4.03 0.79 31.12
C SER A 198 -4.81 1.30 32.34
N PHE A 199 -5.88 2.07 32.11
CA PHE A 199 -6.77 2.55 33.17
C PHE A 199 -7.52 1.41 33.85
N LEU A 200 -8.03 0.43 33.09
CA LEU A 200 -8.68 -0.76 33.61
C LEU A 200 -7.72 -1.64 34.42
N VAL A 201 -6.49 -1.86 33.93
CA VAL A 201 -5.46 -2.63 34.66
C VAL A 201 -5.04 -1.93 35.96
N SER A 202 -4.95 -0.60 35.95
CA SER A 202 -4.65 0.17 37.17
C SER A 202 -5.78 0.09 38.22
N ARG A 203 -7.05 -0.05 37.78
CA ARG A 203 -8.19 -0.30 38.66
C ARG A 203 -8.30 -1.74 39.14
N TYR A 204 -7.76 -2.71 38.38
CA TYR A 204 -7.82 -4.13 38.67
C TYR A 204 -6.64 -4.68 39.47
N GLN A 205 -5.65 -3.87 39.86
CA GLN A 205 -4.63 -4.32 40.82
C GLN A 205 -5.33 -4.66 42.15
N PRO A 206 -5.48 -5.95 42.51
CA PRO A 206 -5.95 -6.27 43.84
C PRO A 206 -4.92 -5.72 44.82
N VAL A 207 -5.38 -4.95 45.81
CA VAL A 207 -4.57 -4.53 46.95
C VAL A 207 -3.85 -5.78 47.46
N GLN A 208 -2.54 -5.86 47.24
CA GLN A 208 -1.78 -7.00 47.76
C GLN A 208 -2.01 -7.03 49.27
N PRO A 209 -2.45 -8.16 49.85
CA PRO A 209 -2.57 -8.27 51.29
C PRO A 209 -1.17 -8.04 51.85
N ARG A 210 -1.03 -6.94 52.61
CA ARG A 210 0.18 -6.55 53.32
C ARG A 210 0.59 -7.77 54.14
N ASN A 211 1.65 -8.45 53.70
CA ASN A 211 2.15 -9.63 54.39
C ASN A 211 2.57 -9.15 55.78
N ASN A 212 1.75 -9.47 56.77
CA ASN A 212 1.93 -9.00 58.14
C ASN A 212 2.88 -10.02 58.80
N PRO A 213 4.15 -9.66 59.06
CA PRO A 213 5.14 -10.61 59.57
C PRO A 213 4.89 -11.05 61.02
N ASN A 214 3.82 -10.56 61.65
CA ASN A 214 3.46 -10.89 63.02
C ASN A 214 2.14 -11.66 63.03
N LYS A 215 2.22 -12.99 62.92
CA LYS A 215 1.22 -13.90 63.45
C LYS A 215 1.95 -14.88 64.38
N PRO A 216 1.42 -15.12 65.60
CA PRO A 216 2.08 -15.89 66.66
C PRO A 216 2.23 -17.37 66.33
#